data_AF-A0A4R2R6U6-F1
#
_entry.id   AF-A0A4R2R6U6-F1
#
_cell.length_a   1.000
_cell.length_b   1.000
_cell.length_c   1.000
_cell.angle_alpha   90.00
_cell.angle_beta   90.00
_cell.angle_gamma   90.00
#
_symmetry.space_group_name_H-M   'P 1'
#
loop_
_entity.id
_entity.type
_entity.pdbx_description
1 polymer ?
#
loop_
_entity_poly.entity_id
_entity_poly.type
_entity_poly.pdbx_seq_one_letter_code
_entity_poly.pdbx_strand_id
1 'polypeptide(L)'
;MSAGSRHLTLAGTLAILSCIGLGFAVRAAPSTPDAWLAARFDGLWQTSAGQVLAILSDLFGPSLYAVTMAVLAVTAGLRYLRGDRHRAGILLRLVLLGIACRAVSLAKPLFDRERPRAYPDLSYPSSHVVSVTVVALLATLYCLLLARRLLRYAVSCGVLAVLLSAILRLLLGVHWLTDTIGAVLGVLGVGLLGMVILSLHRPVPTSTGPPTTGRDGRKLDIVTTTQSPCRAATEPVRVRSLGTVDYQEAWELQRELVTARDEGREGDTMLLLEHPSVYTAGKRTEPHERPDDGTPVVDVDRGGKITWHGPGQLVGYPIVKLADPIDVVDYVRRLEQALIAVCDTLGVPTGRVDGRSGVWLAADARGPERKIAAIGIRVQRGVTMHGFEINCNSDLGEFGKIVPCGISDAGVTSLSAELDRDVTVDEVRPLATEAVLAALAGTLPVTERWLDRADQPSAPGVTFTLQTR
;
A
#
# COMPACT_ATOMS: atom_id res chain seq x y z
N MET A 1 -17.92 8.13 7.81
CA MET A 1 -17.62 7.77 6.41
C MET A 1 -16.83 8.91 5.77
N SER A 2 -15.63 8.64 5.22
CA SER A 2 -14.85 9.65 4.47
C SER A 2 -15.58 10.04 3.18
N ALA A 3 -15.25 11.20 2.61
CA ALA A 3 -15.84 11.65 1.34
C ALA A 3 -15.66 10.60 0.22
N GLY A 4 -14.48 9.98 0.14
CA GLY A 4 -14.21 8.89 -0.80
C GLY A 4 -15.12 7.67 -0.61
N SER A 5 -15.38 7.24 0.64
CA SER A 5 -16.34 6.15 0.89
C SER A 5 -17.75 6.52 0.44
N ARG A 6 -18.17 7.79 0.59
CA ARG A 6 -19.51 8.24 0.15
C ARG A 6 -19.65 8.19 -1.38
N HIS A 7 -18.63 8.60 -2.13
CA HIS A 7 -18.65 8.53 -3.59
C HIS A 7 -18.70 7.09 -4.11
N LEU A 8 -17.91 6.18 -3.52
CA LEU A 8 -17.94 4.76 -3.88
C LEU A 8 -19.30 4.13 -3.57
N THR A 9 -19.90 4.46 -2.42
CA THR A 9 -21.24 3.99 -2.06
C THR A 9 -22.28 4.51 -3.04
N LEU A 10 -22.26 5.81 -3.38
CA LEU A 10 -23.20 6.40 -4.34
C LEU A 10 -23.06 5.76 -5.73
N ALA A 11 -21.84 5.66 -6.25
CA ALA A 11 -21.56 5.06 -7.55
C ALA A 11 -21.98 3.58 -7.59
N GLY A 12 -21.67 2.83 -6.53
CA GLY A 12 -22.08 1.43 -6.39
C GLY A 12 -23.61 1.28 -6.42
N THR A 13 -24.32 2.09 -5.63
CA THR A 13 -25.79 2.10 -5.61
C THR A 13 -26.38 2.46 -6.97
N LEU A 14 -25.87 3.51 -7.63
CA LEU A 14 -26.34 3.90 -8.96
C LEU A 14 -26.10 2.81 -10.00
N ALA A 15 -24.96 2.11 -9.96
CA ALA A 15 -24.68 1.01 -10.87
C ALA A 15 -25.62 -0.18 -10.65
N ILE A 16 -25.95 -0.53 -9.39
CA ILE A 16 -26.95 -1.55 -9.09
C ILE A 16 -28.33 -1.14 -9.60
N LEU A 17 -28.77 0.09 -9.31
CA LEU A 17 -30.06 0.60 -9.79
C LEU A 17 -30.13 0.63 -11.31
N SER A 18 -29.03 0.98 -11.98
CA SER A 18 -28.94 0.98 -13.45
C SER A 18 -29.00 -0.44 -14.00
N CYS A 19 -28.34 -1.41 -13.36
CA CYS A 19 -28.44 -2.83 -13.73
C CYS A 19 -29.88 -3.35 -13.58
N ILE A 20 -30.54 -3.03 -12.46
CA ILE A 20 -31.92 -3.46 -12.22
C ILE A 20 -32.87 -2.78 -13.21
N GLY A 21 -32.76 -1.46 -13.36
CA GLY A 21 -33.59 -0.66 -14.27
C GLY A 21 -33.44 -1.10 -15.73
N LEU A 22 -32.20 -1.34 -16.18
CA LEU A 22 -31.94 -1.88 -17.52
C LEU A 22 -32.61 -3.24 -17.69
N GLY A 23 -32.43 -4.16 -16.74
CA GLY A 23 -33.00 -5.51 -16.80
C GLY A 23 -34.53 -5.50 -16.92
N PHE A 24 -35.22 -4.64 -16.18
CA PHE A 24 -36.68 -4.48 -16.32
C PHE A 24 -37.08 -3.80 -17.63
N ALA A 25 -36.33 -2.81 -18.10
CA ALA A 25 -36.63 -2.10 -19.34
C ALA A 25 -36.57 -3.01 -20.59
N VAL A 26 -35.74 -4.05 -20.54
CA VAL A 26 -35.48 -4.97 -21.67
C VAL A 26 -36.07 -6.37 -21.47
N ARG A 27 -36.86 -6.58 -20.41
CA ARG A 27 -37.45 -7.88 -20.05
C ARG A 27 -38.39 -8.40 -21.14
N ALA A 28 -39.29 -7.54 -21.63
CA ALA A 28 -40.38 -7.94 -22.52
C ALA A 28 -39.97 -8.03 -24.00
N ALA A 29 -39.00 -7.22 -24.43
CA ALA A 29 -38.53 -7.18 -25.81
C ALA A 29 -37.07 -6.73 -25.89
N PRO A 30 -36.30 -7.23 -26.88
CA PRO A 30 -34.94 -6.75 -27.12
C PRO A 30 -34.96 -5.28 -27.57
N SER A 31 -33.93 -4.53 -27.19
CA SER A 31 -33.73 -3.17 -27.70
C SER A 31 -33.36 -3.19 -29.20
N THR A 32 -33.50 -2.04 -29.90
CA THR A 32 -33.12 -1.95 -31.32
C THR A 32 -31.67 -2.38 -31.58
N PRO A 33 -30.66 -1.98 -30.76
CA PRO A 33 -29.30 -2.48 -30.90
C PRO A 33 -29.17 -3.99 -30.64
N ASP A 34 -29.90 -4.54 -29.67
CA ASP A 34 -29.89 -5.97 -29.37
C ASP A 34 -30.38 -6.80 -30.56
N ALA A 35 -31.51 -6.41 -31.14
CA ALA A 35 -32.10 -7.09 -32.29
C ALA A 35 -31.22 -7.00 -33.54
N TRP A 36 -30.64 -5.82 -33.81
CA TRP A 36 -29.74 -5.62 -34.95
C TRP A 36 -28.47 -6.49 -34.84
N LEU A 37 -27.84 -6.53 -33.66
CA LEU A 37 -26.67 -7.38 -33.43
C LEU A 37 -26.99 -8.87 -33.54
N ALA A 38 -28.10 -9.31 -32.93
CA ALA A 38 -28.50 -10.73 -32.98
C ALA A 38 -28.74 -11.20 -34.41
N ALA A 39 -29.45 -10.41 -35.22
CA ALA A 39 -29.69 -10.73 -36.63
C ALA A 39 -28.40 -10.81 -37.45
N ARG A 40 -27.38 -10.00 -37.13
CA ARG A 40 -26.12 -9.96 -37.89
C ARG A 40 -25.29 -11.24 -37.76
N PHE A 41 -25.39 -11.93 -36.64
CA PHE A 41 -24.58 -13.10 -36.29
C PHE A 41 -25.41 -14.39 -36.11
N ASP A 42 -26.66 -14.39 -36.55
CA ASP A 42 -27.52 -15.56 -36.46
C ASP A 42 -26.91 -16.77 -37.19
N GLY A 43 -27.09 -17.95 -36.62
CA GLY A 43 -26.54 -19.21 -37.14
C GLY A 43 -25.03 -19.42 -36.98
N LEU A 44 -24.23 -18.41 -36.59
CA LEU A 44 -22.76 -18.54 -36.46
C LEU A 44 -22.36 -19.68 -35.50
N TRP A 45 -23.15 -19.89 -34.44
CA TRP A 45 -22.94 -20.94 -33.44
C TRP A 45 -23.03 -22.36 -33.99
N GLN A 46 -23.66 -22.58 -35.16
CA GLN A 46 -23.76 -23.90 -35.80
C GLN A 46 -22.52 -24.27 -36.61
N THR A 47 -21.64 -23.30 -36.87
CA THR A 47 -20.40 -23.51 -37.63
C THR A 47 -19.28 -24.07 -36.75
N SER A 48 -18.24 -24.63 -37.36
CA SER A 48 -17.02 -25.04 -36.65
C SER A 48 -16.35 -23.86 -35.92
N ALA A 49 -16.43 -22.65 -36.50
CA ALA A 49 -15.98 -21.43 -35.82
C ALA A 49 -16.80 -21.17 -34.54
N GLY A 50 -18.12 -21.35 -34.61
CA GLY A 50 -19.02 -21.26 -33.45
C GLY A 50 -18.65 -22.22 -32.32
N GLN A 51 -18.27 -23.46 -32.64
CA GLN A 51 -17.79 -24.44 -31.66
C GLN A 51 -16.50 -23.98 -30.96
N VAL A 52 -15.54 -23.44 -31.72
CA VAL A 52 -14.30 -22.87 -31.16
C VAL A 52 -14.62 -21.69 -30.24
N LEU A 53 -15.50 -20.79 -30.65
CA LEU A 53 -15.92 -19.64 -29.82
C LEU A 53 -16.59 -20.08 -28.52
N ALA A 54 -17.35 -21.19 -28.53
CA ALA A 54 -17.98 -21.74 -27.34
C ALA A 54 -16.93 -22.25 -26.33
N ILE A 55 -15.94 -23.02 -26.81
CA ILE A 55 -14.83 -23.51 -25.97
C ILE A 55 -14.05 -22.34 -25.37
N LEU A 56 -13.72 -21.32 -26.18
CA LEU A 56 -13.04 -20.13 -25.71
C LEU A 56 -13.88 -19.39 -24.66
N SER A 57 -15.17 -19.21 -24.90
CA SER A 57 -16.09 -18.59 -23.95
C SER A 57 -16.07 -19.31 -22.59
N ASP A 58 -16.12 -20.64 -22.58
CA ASP A 58 -16.15 -21.42 -21.33
C ASP A 58 -14.80 -21.42 -20.60
N LEU A 59 -13.68 -21.38 -21.33
CA LEU A 59 -12.35 -21.22 -20.74
C LEU A 59 -12.20 -19.86 -20.05
N PHE A 60 -12.59 -18.78 -20.73
CA PHE A 60 -12.46 -17.43 -20.20
C PHE A 60 -13.49 -17.10 -19.12
N GLY A 61 -14.69 -17.69 -19.15
CA GLY A 61 -15.77 -17.37 -18.21
C GLY A 61 -15.70 -18.14 -16.87
N PRO A 62 -16.45 -19.24 -16.70
CA PRO A 62 -16.53 -19.96 -15.43
C PRO A 62 -15.18 -20.53 -14.94
N SER A 63 -14.39 -21.09 -15.85
CA SER A 63 -13.13 -21.77 -15.51
C SER A 63 -12.09 -20.80 -14.97
N LEU A 64 -11.88 -19.67 -15.66
CA LEU A 64 -10.97 -18.62 -15.20
C LEU A 64 -11.36 -18.08 -13.82
N TYR A 65 -12.66 -17.87 -13.58
CA TYR A 65 -13.15 -17.46 -12.26
C TYR A 65 -12.81 -18.51 -11.20
N ALA A 66 -13.16 -19.78 -11.42
CA ALA A 66 -12.91 -20.85 -10.46
C ALA A 66 -11.41 -20.98 -10.10
N VAL A 67 -10.54 -20.94 -11.11
CA VAL A 67 -9.09 -20.97 -10.92
C VAL A 67 -8.60 -19.76 -10.14
N THR A 68 -9.07 -18.54 -10.49
CA THR A 68 -8.70 -17.31 -9.79
C THR A 68 -9.08 -17.38 -8.31
N MET A 69 -10.29 -17.83 -8.00
CA MET A 69 -10.77 -17.98 -6.62
C MET A 69 -9.95 -19.01 -5.84
N ALA A 70 -9.64 -20.15 -6.45
CA ALA A 70 -8.80 -21.19 -5.84
C ALA A 70 -7.39 -20.66 -5.56
N VAL A 71 -6.77 -19.97 -6.52
CA VAL A 71 -5.44 -19.38 -6.36
C VAL A 71 -5.43 -18.35 -5.23
N LEU A 72 -6.42 -17.46 -5.17
CA LEU A 72 -6.53 -16.47 -4.08
C LEU A 72 -6.69 -17.15 -2.71
N ALA A 73 -7.57 -18.15 -2.60
CA ALA A 73 -7.82 -18.87 -1.35
C ALA A 73 -6.60 -19.67 -0.87
N VAL A 74 -5.96 -20.43 -1.77
CA VAL A 74 -4.73 -21.18 -1.47
C VAL A 74 -3.60 -20.23 -1.09
N THR A 75 -3.43 -19.13 -1.82
CA THR A 75 -2.41 -18.12 -1.48
C THR A 75 -2.68 -17.48 -0.13
N ALA A 76 -3.94 -17.19 0.20
CA ALA A 76 -4.33 -16.68 1.51
C ALA A 76 -3.94 -17.66 2.63
N GLY A 77 -4.29 -18.94 2.47
CA GLY A 77 -3.94 -20.00 3.43
C GLY A 77 -2.43 -20.17 3.60
N LEU A 78 -1.67 -20.24 2.50
CA LEU A 78 -0.20 -20.35 2.55
C LEU A 78 0.45 -19.13 3.22
N ARG A 79 -0.07 -17.93 2.98
CA ARG A 79 0.42 -16.70 3.64
C ARG A 79 0.09 -16.68 5.12
N TYR A 80 -1.10 -17.14 5.48
CA TYR A 80 -1.52 -17.29 6.88
C TYR A 80 -0.61 -18.27 7.64
N LEU A 81 -0.34 -19.45 7.06
CA LEU A 81 0.56 -20.45 7.64
C LEU A 81 2.00 -19.96 7.80
N ARG A 82 2.44 -19.03 6.93
CA ARG A 82 3.77 -18.38 6.99
C ARG A 82 3.82 -17.16 7.92
N GLY A 83 2.73 -16.84 8.62
CA GLY A 83 2.66 -15.70 9.55
C GLY A 83 2.36 -14.34 8.90
N ASP A 84 2.20 -14.27 7.58
CA ASP A 84 1.82 -13.05 6.85
C ASP A 84 0.29 -12.85 6.90
N ARG A 85 -0.22 -12.64 8.13
CA ARG A 85 -1.66 -12.50 8.42
C ARG A 85 -2.29 -11.31 7.70
N HIS A 86 -1.51 -10.27 7.46
CA HIS A 86 -1.97 -9.06 6.77
C HIS A 86 -2.32 -9.34 5.31
N ARG A 87 -1.38 -9.88 4.52
CA ARG A 87 -1.67 -10.22 3.12
C ARG A 87 -2.70 -11.33 3.03
N ALA A 88 -2.68 -12.30 3.94
CA ALA A 88 -3.72 -13.32 4.01
C ALA A 88 -5.12 -12.72 4.20
N GLY A 89 -5.26 -11.72 5.09
CA GLY A 89 -6.53 -11.02 5.33
C GLY A 89 -7.03 -10.26 4.10
N ILE A 90 -6.15 -9.59 3.36
CA ILE A 90 -6.53 -8.93 2.09
C ILE A 90 -7.04 -9.95 1.08
N LEU A 91 -6.30 -11.04 0.89
CA LEU A 91 -6.68 -12.09 -0.07
C LEU A 91 -8.01 -12.75 0.30
N LEU A 92 -8.25 -12.99 1.58
CA LEU A 92 -9.53 -13.54 2.06
C LEU A 92 -10.70 -12.58 1.78
N ARG A 93 -10.51 -11.27 2.00
CA ARG A 93 -11.52 -10.25 1.66
C ARG A 93 -11.77 -10.16 0.16
N LEU A 94 -10.74 -10.31 -0.68
CA LEU A 94 -10.90 -10.42 -2.13
C LEU A 94 -11.70 -11.67 -2.52
N VAL A 95 -11.48 -12.81 -1.85
CA VAL A 95 -12.30 -14.02 -2.04
C VAL A 95 -13.76 -13.76 -1.68
N LEU A 96 -14.03 -13.14 -0.52
CA LEU A 96 -15.40 -12.79 -0.12
C LEU A 96 -16.07 -11.84 -1.11
N LEU A 97 -15.34 -10.82 -1.59
CA LEU A 97 -15.83 -9.90 -2.61
C LEU A 97 -16.14 -10.62 -3.93
N GLY A 98 -15.27 -11.54 -4.34
CA GLY A 98 -15.46 -12.35 -5.54
C GLY A 98 -16.74 -13.18 -5.50
N ILE A 99 -16.98 -13.85 -4.36
CA ILE A 99 -18.22 -14.62 -4.12
C ILE A 99 -19.45 -13.70 -4.18
N ALA A 100 -19.40 -12.56 -3.49
CA ALA A 100 -20.51 -11.60 -3.49
C ALA A 100 -20.81 -11.06 -4.90
N CYS A 101 -19.79 -10.69 -5.66
CA CYS A 101 -19.97 -10.21 -7.04
C CYS A 101 -20.50 -11.32 -7.97
N ARG A 102 -20.06 -12.57 -7.77
CA ARG A 102 -20.54 -13.71 -8.57
C ARG A 102 -22.02 -14.02 -8.33
N ALA A 103 -22.54 -13.70 -7.15
CA ALA A 103 -23.94 -13.86 -6.78
C ALA A 103 -24.90 -12.98 -7.60
N VAL A 104 -24.41 -11.96 -8.32
CA VAL A 104 -25.21 -11.17 -9.28
C VAL A 104 -25.94 -12.06 -10.30
N SER A 105 -25.36 -13.19 -10.71
CA SER A 105 -26.05 -14.12 -11.63
C SER A 105 -27.25 -14.84 -11.01
N LEU A 106 -27.40 -14.84 -9.68
CA LEU A 106 -28.56 -15.43 -9.00
C LEU A 106 -29.80 -14.55 -9.17
N ALA A 107 -29.66 -13.29 -9.60
CA ALA A 107 -30.77 -12.39 -9.88
C ALA A 107 -31.48 -12.69 -11.21
N LYS A 108 -31.01 -13.66 -12.01
CA LYS A 108 -31.62 -14.02 -13.30
C LYS A 108 -33.15 -14.21 -13.26
N PRO A 109 -33.71 -14.97 -12.30
CA PRO A 109 -35.17 -15.17 -12.22
C PRO A 109 -35.97 -13.89 -11.98
N LEU A 110 -35.34 -12.82 -11.45
CA LEU A 110 -36.01 -11.54 -11.24
C LEU A 110 -36.43 -10.89 -12.55
N PHE A 111 -35.63 -11.08 -13.60
CA PHE A 111 -35.84 -10.43 -14.90
C PHE A 111 -36.53 -11.32 -15.90
N ASP A 112 -36.46 -12.65 -15.75
CA ASP A 112 -37.22 -13.61 -16.57
C ASP A 112 -37.11 -13.31 -18.08
N ARG A 113 -35.88 -13.03 -18.51
CA ARG A 113 -35.56 -12.59 -19.86
C ARG A 113 -35.09 -13.76 -20.71
N GLU A 114 -35.75 -13.95 -21.85
CA GLU A 114 -35.37 -14.96 -22.84
C GLU A 114 -34.05 -14.61 -23.56
N ARG A 115 -33.45 -15.62 -24.18
CA ARG A 115 -32.21 -15.50 -24.96
C ARG A 115 -32.49 -15.30 -26.45
N PRO A 116 -31.50 -14.85 -27.24
CA PRO A 116 -31.68 -14.72 -28.69
C PRO A 116 -31.97 -16.04 -29.41
N ARG A 117 -31.62 -17.17 -28.80
CA ARG A 117 -31.92 -18.52 -29.31
C ARG A 117 -32.33 -19.47 -28.18
N ALA A 118 -32.91 -20.61 -28.54
CA ALA A 118 -33.25 -21.68 -27.61
C ALA A 118 -32.01 -22.13 -26.81
N TYR A 119 -32.08 -21.95 -25.50
CA TYR A 119 -30.97 -22.22 -24.58
C TYR A 119 -31.53 -22.39 -23.15
N PRO A 120 -30.98 -23.29 -22.32
CA PRO A 120 -31.64 -23.78 -21.09
C PRO A 120 -31.76 -22.77 -19.93
N ASP A 121 -31.14 -21.59 -20.03
CA ASP A 121 -31.02 -20.63 -18.93
C ASP A 121 -31.57 -19.26 -19.34
N LEU A 122 -31.94 -18.44 -18.35
CA LEU A 122 -32.27 -17.03 -18.57
C LEU A 122 -31.05 -16.20 -19.03
N SER A 123 -31.33 -15.13 -19.76
CA SER A 123 -30.32 -14.32 -20.45
C SER A 123 -29.67 -13.25 -19.56
N TYR A 124 -30.46 -12.52 -18.75
CA TYR A 124 -29.99 -11.35 -18.02
C TYR A 124 -29.78 -11.60 -16.52
N PRO A 125 -28.62 -11.23 -15.93
CA PRO A 125 -27.38 -10.78 -16.59
C PRO A 125 -26.54 -11.95 -17.11
N SER A 126 -25.62 -11.68 -18.05
CA SER A 126 -24.75 -12.73 -18.61
C SER A 126 -23.76 -13.30 -17.59
N SER A 127 -23.86 -14.60 -17.27
CA SER A 127 -23.03 -15.27 -16.25
C SER A 127 -21.55 -15.34 -16.59
N HIS A 128 -21.20 -15.54 -17.87
CA HIS A 128 -19.82 -15.55 -18.33
C HIS A 128 -19.19 -14.17 -18.19
N VAL A 129 -19.89 -13.12 -18.62
CA VAL A 129 -19.42 -11.73 -18.47
C VAL A 129 -19.34 -11.33 -17.00
N VAL A 130 -20.28 -11.77 -16.16
CA VAL A 130 -20.18 -11.61 -14.69
C VAL A 130 -18.87 -12.24 -14.19
N SER A 131 -18.59 -13.50 -14.52
CA SER A 131 -17.36 -14.18 -14.10
C SER A 131 -16.09 -13.42 -14.52
N VAL A 132 -15.99 -13.00 -15.80
CA VAL A 132 -14.80 -12.29 -16.30
C VAL A 132 -14.68 -10.91 -15.66
N THR A 133 -15.79 -10.20 -15.48
CA THR A 133 -15.79 -8.89 -14.82
C THR A 133 -15.35 -9.01 -13.37
N VAL A 134 -15.77 -10.07 -12.66
CA VAL A 134 -15.30 -10.35 -11.30
C VAL A 134 -13.79 -10.58 -11.30
N VAL A 135 -13.26 -11.40 -12.21
CA VAL A 135 -11.80 -11.64 -12.31
C VAL A 135 -11.05 -10.34 -12.60
N ALA A 136 -11.53 -9.52 -13.54
CA ALA A 136 -10.92 -8.23 -13.86
C ALA A 136 -10.93 -7.27 -12.66
N LEU A 137 -12.04 -7.20 -11.93
CA LEU A 137 -12.16 -6.42 -10.69
C LEU A 137 -11.18 -6.90 -9.62
N LEU A 138 -11.16 -8.21 -9.36
CA LEU A 138 -10.27 -8.81 -8.35
C LEU A 138 -8.80 -8.63 -8.71
N ALA A 139 -8.41 -8.79 -9.98
CA ALA A 139 -7.05 -8.56 -10.45
C ALA A 139 -6.65 -7.07 -10.30
N THR A 140 -7.56 -6.16 -10.62
CA THR A 140 -7.36 -4.72 -10.44
C THR A 140 -7.16 -4.38 -8.96
N LEU A 141 -8.01 -4.90 -8.07
CA LEU A 141 -7.91 -4.66 -6.63
C LEU A 141 -6.68 -5.32 -6.01
N TYR A 142 -6.35 -6.55 -6.42
CA TYR A 142 -5.12 -7.22 -6.03
C TYR A 142 -3.90 -6.36 -6.40
N CYS A 143 -3.84 -5.86 -7.65
CA CYS A 143 -2.72 -5.03 -8.09
C CYS A 143 -2.69 -3.68 -7.36
N LEU A 144 -3.84 -3.05 -7.16
CA LEU A 144 -3.96 -1.79 -6.42
C LEU A 144 -3.41 -1.93 -4.99
N LEU A 145 -3.72 -3.05 -4.31
CA LEU A 145 -3.40 -3.25 -2.91
C LEU A 145 -2.04 -3.91 -2.67
N LEU A 146 -1.58 -4.79 -3.56
CA LEU A 146 -0.41 -5.65 -3.33
C LEU A 146 0.69 -5.55 -4.41
N ALA A 147 0.39 -5.00 -5.60
CA ALA A 147 1.32 -5.00 -6.73
C ALA A 147 1.11 -3.80 -7.67
N ARG A 148 1.17 -2.56 -7.15
CA ARG A 148 0.79 -1.33 -7.88
C ARG A 148 1.48 -1.17 -9.24
N ARG A 149 2.73 -1.63 -9.37
CA ARG A 149 3.48 -1.65 -10.64
C ARG A 149 2.77 -2.38 -11.79
N LEU A 150 1.88 -3.33 -11.47
CA LEU A 150 1.12 -4.11 -12.44
C LEU A 150 -0.28 -3.56 -12.70
N LEU A 151 -0.71 -2.50 -11.98
CA LEU A 151 -2.09 -2.00 -12.02
C LEU A 151 -2.54 -1.62 -13.44
N ARG A 152 -1.72 -0.88 -14.19
CA ARG A 152 -2.03 -0.49 -15.57
C ARG A 152 -2.28 -1.68 -16.49
N TYR A 153 -1.52 -2.76 -16.30
CA TYR A 153 -1.66 -3.98 -17.08
C TYR A 153 -2.91 -4.75 -16.65
N ALA A 154 -3.17 -4.87 -15.34
CA ALA A 154 -4.36 -5.52 -14.83
C ALA A 154 -5.65 -4.85 -15.32
N VAL A 155 -5.71 -3.51 -15.34
CA VAL A 155 -6.84 -2.76 -15.89
C VAL A 155 -6.99 -3.00 -17.39
N SER A 156 -5.90 -2.84 -18.16
CA SER A 156 -5.94 -2.98 -19.62
C SER A 156 -6.33 -4.40 -20.06
N CYS A 157 -5.68 -5.41 -19.49
CA CYS A 157 -6.00 -6.82 -19.75
C CYS A 157 -7.41 -7.18 -19.26
N GLY A 158 -7.84 -6.64 -18.12
CA GLY A 158 -9.19 -6.85 -17.58
C GLY A 158 -10.28 -6.30 -18.50
N VAL A 159 -10.13 -5.06 -18.98
CA VAL A 159 -11.06 -4.45 -19.94
C VAL A 159 -11.11 -5.27 -21.24
N LEU A 160 -9.95 -5.64 -21.79
CA LEU A 160 -9.89 -6.45 -23.01
C LEU A 160 -10.56 -7.82 -22.82
N ALA A 161 -10.34 -8.48 -21.67
CA ALA A 161 -10.96 -9.76 -21.36
C ALA A 161 -12.49 -9.65 -21.22
N VAL A 162 -12.99 -8.59 -20.59
CA VAL A 162 -14.44 -8.34 -20.46
C VAL A 162 -15.06 -8.07 -21.83
N LEU A 163 -14.44 -7.24 -22.66
CA LEU A 163 -14.90 -6.97 -24.02
C LEU A 163 -14.89 -8.24 -24.88
N LEU A 164 -13.81 -9.02 -24.83
CA LEU A 164 -13.72 -10.29 -25.54
C LEU A 164 -14.81 -11.25 -25.07
N SER A 165 -15.03 -11.38 -23.76
CA SER A 165 -16.11 -12.21 -23.21
C SER A 165 -17.48 -11.75 -23.72
N ALA A 166 -17.77 -10.45 -23.66
CA ALA A 166 -19.02 -9.90 -24.18
C ALA A 166 -19.21 -10.21 -25.67
N ILE A 167 -18.21 -9.94 -26.50
CA ILE A 167 -18.23 -10.22 -27.93
C ILE A 167 -18.48 -11.71 -28.21
N LEU A 168 -17.76 -12.61 -27.53
CA LEU A 168 -17.95 -14.05 -27.69
C LEU A 168 -19.40 -14.46 -27.37
N ARG A 169 -20.02 -13.90 -26.32
CA ARG A 169 -21.42 -14.19 -25.98
C ARG A 169 -22.42 -13.68 -27.01
N LEU A 170 -22.15 -12.53 -27.63
CA LEU A 170 -22.95 -11.97 -28.72
C LEU A 170 -22.81 -12.80 -30.00
N LEU A 171 -21.59 -13.15 -30.39
CA LEU A 171 -21.29 -13.97 -31.57
C LEU A 171 -21.91 -15.38 -31.46
N LEU A 172 -21.98 -15.94 -30.25
CA LEU A 172 -22.62 -17.23 -30.00
C LEU A 172 -24.17 -17.16 -29.99
N GLY A 173 -24.75 -15.97 -30.13
CA GLY A 173 -26.20 -15.75 -30.12
C GLY A 173 -26.89 -16.17 -28.81
N VAL A 174 -26.14 -16.21 -27.69
CA VAL A 174 -26.65 -16.70 -26.40
C VAL A 174 -27.04 -15.58 -25.45
N HIS A 175 -26.69 -14.33 -25.75
CA HIS A 175 -27.03 -13.15 -24.98
C HIS A 175 -27.27 -11.93 -25.87
N TRP A 176 -28.04 -10.99 -25.33
CA TRP A 176 -28.22 -9.65 -25.86
C TRP A 176 -27.05 -8.74 -25.44
N LEU A 177 -26.82 -7.64 -26.17
CA LEU A 177 -25.81 -6.63 -25.79
C LEU A 177 -26.11 -6.09 -24.40
N THR A 178 -27.37 -5.78 -24.14
CA THR A 178 -27.84 -5.28 -22.84
C THR A 178 -27.61 -6.27 -21.70
N ASP A 179 -27.60 -7.59 -21.93
CA ASP A 179 -27.25 -8.59 -20.89
C ASP A 179 -25.80 -8.48 -20.43
N THR A 180 -24.90 -8.15 -21.37
CA THR A 180 -23.47 -8.00 -21.09
C THR A 180 -23.19 -6.69 -20.37
N ILE A 181 -23.88 -5.61 -20.75
CA ILE A 181 -23.82 -4.31 -20.05
C ILE A 181 -24.36 -4.47 -18.62
N GLY A 182 -25.51 -5.12 -18.47
CA GLY A 182 -26.11 -5.42 -17.18
C GLY A 182 -25.20 -6.24 -16.26
N ALA A 183 -24.51 -7.25 -16.81
CA ALA A 183 -23.52 -8.02 -16.08
C ALA A 183 -22.39 -7.14 -15.52
N VAL A 184 -21.83 -6.24 -16.35
CA VAL A 184 -20.77 -5.33 -15.92
C VAL A 184 -21.28 -4.36 -14.85
N LEU A 185 -22.45 -3.73 -15.06
CA LEU A 185 -23.05 -2.81 -14.10
C LEU A 185 -23.35 -3.49 -12.75
N GLY A 186 -23.89 -4.70 -12.77
CA GLY A 186 -24.17 -5.48 -11.56
C GLY A 186 -22.91 -5.81 -10.77
N VAL A 187 -21.85 -6.27 -11.45
CA VAL A 187 -20.57 -6.58 -10.81
C VAL A 187 -19.88 -5.32 -10.28
N LEU A 188 -19.85 -4.24 -11.04
CA LEU A 188 -19.27 -2.97 -10.58
C LEU A 188 -20.04 -2.42 -9.39
N GLY A 189 -21.37 -2.50 -9.41
CA GLY A 189 -22.23 -2.07 -8.31
C GLY A 189 -21.97 -2.82 -7.00
N VAL A 190 -22.06 -4.16 -7.04
CA VAL A 190 -21.76 -5.01 -5.88
C VAL A 190 -20.29 -4.89 -5.47
N GLY A 191 -19.39 -4.78 -6.44
CA GLY A 191 -17.96 -4.59 -6.25
C GLY A 191 -17.64 -3.33 -5.45
N LEU A 192 -18.15 -2.18 -5.86
CA LEU A 192 -17.92 -0.89 -5.21
C LEU A 192 -18.50 -0.84 -3.79
N LEU A 193 -19.71 -1.36 -3.59
CA LEU A 193 -20.30 -1.47 -2.25
C LEU A 193 -19.52 -2.44 -1.36
N GLY A 194 -19.17 -3.62 -1.91
CA GLY A 194 -18.37 -4.62 -1.22
C GLY A 194 -16.98 -4.12 -0.85
N MET A 195 -16.36 -3.27 -1.68
CA MET A 195 -15.10 -2.61 -1.35
C MET A 195 -15.23 -1.68 -0.14
N VAL A 196 -16.37 -1.01 0.03
CA VAL A 196 -16.65 -0.19 1.22
C VAL A 196 -16.82 -1.06 2.45
N ILE A 197 -17.70 -2.06 2.36
CA ILE A 197 -18.04 -2.97 3.47
C ILE A 197 -16.80 -3.76 3.95
N LEU A 198 -16.02 -4.30 3.02
CA LEU A 198 -14.83 -5.10 3.32
C LEU A 198 -13.58 -4.23 3.55
N SER A 199 -13.72 -2.90 3.53
CA SER A 199 -12.61 -1.95 3.70
C SER A 199 -11.44 -2.17 2.72
N LEU A 200 -11.74 -2.56 1.47
CA LEU A 200 -10.78 -2.75 0.38
C LEU A 200 -10.49 -1.44 -0.40
N HIS A 201 -11.27 -0.39 -0.16
CA HIS A 201 -11.10 0.95 -0.75
C HIS A 201 -10.16 1.85 0.05
N ARG A 202 -9.93 1.51 1.31
CA ARG A 202 -8.85 2.15 2.05
C ARG A 202 -7.59 1.52 1.52
N PRO A 203 -6.65 2.29 0.96
CA PRO A 203 -5.29 1.78 0.92
C PRO A 203 -5.01 1.31 2.36
N VAL A 204 -4.50 0.09 2.52
CA VAL A 204 -3.59 -0.12 3.65
C VAL A 204 -2.62 1.05 3.58
N PRO A 205 -2.36 1.81 4.67
CA PRO A 205 -1.43 2.93 4.62
C PRO A 205 -0.17 2.51 3.88
N THR A 206 -0.16 2.87 2.61
CA THR A 206 0.87 2.71 1.60
C THR A 206 0.90 4.11 1.07
N SER A 207 1.57 4.88 1.91
CA SER A 207 2.12 6.19 1.80
C SER A 207 2.55 6.52 0.37
N THR A 208 1.59 6.73 -0.52
CA THR A 208 1.82 7.07 -1.91
C THR A 208 0.53 7.42 -2.64
N GLY A 209 0.37 8.70 -2.95
CA GLY A 209 -0.59 9.23 -3.91
C GLY A 209 -0.34 10.72 -4.09
N PRO A 210 -0.23 11.24 -5.33
CA PRO A 210 0.23 12.59 -5.62
C PRO A 210 -0.86 13.65 -5.31
N PRO A 211 -0.46 14.93 -5.15
CA PRO A 211 -1.37 15.99 -4.72
C PRO A 211 -2.34 16.38 -5.84
N THR A 212 -3.62 16.45 -5.50
CA THR A 212 -4.58 17.27 -6.25
C THR A 212 -4.36 18.72 -5.84
N THR A 213 -3.97 19.55 -6.81
CA THR A 213 -3.71 20.98 -6.64
C THR A 213 -5.01 21.73 -6.34
N GLY A 214 -5.27 21.94 -5.05
CA GLY A 214 -6.27 22.88 -4.55
C GLY A 214 -5.72 24.31 -4.62
N ARG A 215 -5.89 24.93 -5.79
CA ARG A 215 -5.65 26.36 -6.01
C ARG A 215 -6.83 27.14 -5.42
N ASP A 216 -6.81 27.43 -4.13
CA ASP A 216 -7.54 28.60 -3.62
C ASP A 216 -7.03 29.06 -2.25
N GLY A 217 -6.64 30.34 -2.17
CA GLY A 217 -5.99 30.97 -1.03
C GLY A 217 -6.96 31.29 0.10
N ARG A 218 -7.41 30.28 0.86
CA ARG A 218 -8.09 30.49 2.13
C ARG A 218 -7.29 29.88 3.28
N LYS A 219 -7.01 30.73 4.27
CA LYS A 219 -6.42 30.37 5.58
C LYS A 219 -7.06 29.06 6.07
N LEU A 220 -6.24 28.02 6.20
CA LEU A 220 -6.65 26.75 6.76
C LEU A 220 -6.65 26.89 8.27
N ASP A 221 -7.83 26.99 8.88
CA ASP A 221 -7.98 26.75 10.29
C ASP A 221 -7.59 25.30 10.56
N ILE A 222 -6.47 25.09 11.26
CA ILE A 222 -5.98 23.77 11.66
C ILE A 222 -6.96 23.24 12.71
N VAL A 223 -7.95 22.46 12.27
CA VAL A 223 -8.76 21.62 13.15
C VAL A 223 -7.86 20.48 13.63
N THR A 224 -7.29 20.64 14.83
CA THR A 224 -6.49 19.63 15.53
C THR A 224 -7.37 18.41 15.83
N THR A 225 -7.44 17.47 14.89
CA THR A 225 -8.15 16.19 15.08
C THR A 225 -7.18 15.23 15.75
N THR A 226 -7.40 14.92 17.03
CA THR A 226 -6.64 13.90 17.76
C THR A 226 -6.81 12.54 17.09
N GLN A 227 -5.69 11.87 16.80
CA GLN A 227 -5.68 10.52 16.27
C GLN A 227 -5.65 9.51 17.43
N SER A 228 -6.17 8.30 17.23
CA SER A 228 -6.04 7.24 18.24
C SER A 228 -4.55 6.98 18.54
N PRO A 229 -4.17 6.69 19.80
CA PRO A 229 -2.81 6.26 20.15
C PRO A 229 -2.42 4.99 19.39
N CYS A 230 -1.13 4.82 19.07
CA CYS A 230 -0.64 3.57 18.46
C CYS A 230 -0.20 2.52 19.50
N ARG A 231 -0.11 2.94 20.78
CA ARG A 231 0.29 2.09 21.91
C ARG A 231 -0.90 1.39 22.54
N ALA A 232 -0.69 0.19 23.06
CA ALA A 232 -1.69 -0.57 23.80
C ALA A 232 -1.92 -0.02 25.23
N ALA A 233 -0.88 0.56 25.83
CA ALA A 233 -0.91 1.13 27.17
C ALA A 233 -1.19 2.64 27.15
N THR A 234 -1.81 3.14 28.22
CA THR A 234 -2.10 4.57 28.40
C THR A 234 -1.18 5.24 29.42
N GLU A 235 -0.42 4.43 30.16
CA GLU A 235 0.56 4.87 31.12
C GLU A 235 1.69 5.68 30.44
N PRO A 236 2.29 6.66 31.14
CA PRO A 236 3.40 7.43 30.60
C PRO A 236 4.56 6.53 30.16
N VAL A 237 5.19 6.85 29.03
CA VAL A 237 6.44 6.19 28.62
C VAL A 237 7.55 6.65 29.57
N ARG A 238 8.31 5.70 30.10
CA ARG A 238 9.52 6.01 30.86
C ARG A 238 10.64 6.42 29.90
N VAL A 239 11.08 7.66 29.97
CA VAL A 239 12.20 8.15 29.16
C VAL A 239 13.52 7.95 29.92
N ARG A 240 14.52 7.39 29.25
CA ARG A 240 15.87 7.16 29.80
C ARG A 240 16.92 7.76 28.88
N SER A 241 17.58 8.82 29.33
CA SER A 241 18.75 9.40 28.66
C SER A 241 20.01 8.69 29.15
N LEU A 242 20.73 7.99 28.27
CA LEU A 242 21.85 7.12 28.67
C LEU A 242 23.24 7.69 28.35
N GLY A 243 23.34 8.84 27.67
CA GLY A 243 24.61 9.36 27.18
C GLY A 243 25.15 8.51 26.02
N THR A 244 26.46 8.26 26.01
CA THR A 244 27.11 7.40 25.01
C THR A 244 27.20 5.97 25.52
N VAL A 245 26.68 5.01 24.74
CA VAL A 245 26.62 3.58 25.10
C VAL A 245 27.12 2.74 23.93
N ASP A 246 27.88 1.69 24.22
CA ASP A 246 28.27 0.71 23.20
C ASP A 246 27.03 0.09 22.51
N TYR A 247 27.17 -0.25 21.23
CA TYR A 247 26.03 -0.73 20.44
C TYR A 247 25.50 -2.07 20.95
N GLN A 248 26.37 -3.00 21.33
CA GLN A 248 25.99 -4.33 21.80
C GLN A 248 25.30 -4.24 23.16
N GLU A 249 25.85 -3.46 24.09
CA GLU A 249 25.26 -3.22 25.41
C GLU A 249 23.84 -2.62 25.30
N ALA A 250 23.69 -1.61 24.45
CA ALA A 250 22.38 -1.00 24.20
C ALA A 250 21.41 -1.99 23.52
N TRP A 251 21.90 -2.84 22.63
CA TRP A 251 21.08 -3.84 21.95
C TRP A 251 20.60 -4.94 22.91
N GLU A 252 21.44 -5.39 23.83
CA GLU A 252 21.07 -6.30 24.91
C GLU A 252 20.02 -5.69 25.83
N LEU A 253 20.24 -4.45 26.29
CA LEU A 253 19.26 -3.71 27.09
C LEU A 253 17.90 -3.60 26.39
N GLN A 254 17.88 -3.34 25.08
CA GLN A 254 16.63 -3.34 24.33
C GLN A 254 15.92 -4.69 24.36
N ARG A 255 16.65 -5.82 24.24
CA ARG A 255 16.06 -7.17 24.28
C ARG A 255 15.47 -7.51 25.64
N GLU A 256 16.15 -7.08 26.71
CA GLU A 256 15.67 -7.20 28.08
C GLU A 256 14.36 -6.43 28.27
N LEU A 257 14.33 -5.15 27.86
CA LEU A 257 13.15 -4.29 27.95
C LEU A 257 11.98 -4.82 27.11
N VAL A 258 12.23 -5.32 25.90
CA VAL A 258 11.21 -5.95 25.06
C VAL A 258 10.58 -7.15 25.78
N THR A 259 11.40 -7.98 26.42
CA THR A 259 10.93 -9.17 27.16
C THR A 259 10.16 -8.77 28.41
N ALA A 260 10.69 -7.83 29.21
CA ALA A 260 10.03 -7.32 30.40
C ALA A 260 8.69 -6.65 30.08
N ARG A 261 8.62 -5.91 28.96
CA ARG A 261 7.40 -5.24 28.53
C ARG A 261 6.34 -6.22 28.04
N ASP A 262 6.74 -7.23 27.30
CA ASP A 262 5.83 -8.27 26.79
C ASP A 262 5.22 -9.09 27.94
N GLU A 263 6.04 -9.45 28.94
CA GLU A 263 5.64 -10.14 30.17
C GLU A 263 4.88 -9.25 31.17
N GLY A 264 4.76 -7.95 30.90
CA GLY A 264 4.07 -6.99 31.78
C GLY A 264 4.82 -6.65 33.06
N ARG A 265 6.11 -6.99 33.17
CA ARG A 265 6.98 -6.63 34.31
C ARG A 265 7.38 -5.16 34.31
N GLU A 266 7.50 -4.57 33.13
CA GLU A 266 7.82 -3.15 32.96
C GLU A 266 6.87 -2.47 31.97
N GLY A 267 6.69 -1.16 32.14
CA GLY A 267 5.93 -0.32 31.23
C GLY A 267 6.70 0.05 29.95
N ASP A 268 6.03 0.77 29.07
CA ASP A 268 6.65 1.30 27.84
C ASP A 268 7.84 2.20 28.20
N THR A 269 8.97 2.03 27.50
CA THR A 269 10.22 2.75 27.76
C THR A 269 10.78 3.34 26.47
N MET A 270 11.35 4.54 26.52
CA MET A 270 12.09 5.13 25.40
C MET A 270 13.52 5.45 25.84
N LEU A 271 14.48 4.81 25.19
CA LEU A 271 15.90 5.11 25.40
C LEU A 271 16.33 6.23 24.44
N LEU A 272 17.13 7.16 24.93
CA LEU A 272 17.76 8.22 24.14
C LEU A 272 19.25 8.24 24.45
N LEU A 273 20.08 8.09 23.42
CA LEU A 273 21.52 7.88 23.57
C LEU A 273 22.28 8.28 22.31
N GLU A 274 23.60 8.21 22.41
CA GLU A 274 24.53 8.20 21.29
C GLU A 274 25.30 6.89 21.30
N HIS A 275 25.80 6.48 20.14
CA HIS A 275 26.74 5.36 20.05
C HIS A 275 28.15 5.89 19.75
N PRO A 276 29.21 5.18 20.18
CA PRO A 276 30.50 5.23 19.49
C PRO A 276 30.33 4.95 18.00
N SER A 277 31.29 5.35 17.17
CA SER A 277 31.25 5.10 15.72
C SER A 277 31.08 3.61 15.42
N VAL A 278 29.97 3.26 14.76
CA VAL A 278 29.60 1.86 14.48
C VAL A 278 28.75 1.77 13.21
N TYR A 279 29.10 0.82 12.35
CA TYR A 279 28.27 0.43 11.21
C TYR A 279 27.39 -0.74 11.59
N THR A 280 26.10 -0.67 11.26
CA THR A 280 25.14 -1.73 11.54
C THR A 280 24.45 -2.18 10.26
N ALA A 281 24.48 -3.47 9.97
CA ALA A 281 23.90 -4.07 8.77
C ALA A 281 22.60 -4.80 9.12
N GLY A 282 21.46 -4.27 8.67
CA GLY A 282 20.18 -4.96 8.74
C GLY A 282 20.13 -6.17 7.81
N LYS A 283 19.10 -7.02 7.96
CA LYS A 283 18.94 -8.29 7.22
C LYS A 283 18.96 -8.21 5.70
N ARG A 284 18.72 -7.02 5.12
CA ARG A 284 18.65 -6.78 3.67
C ARG A 284 19.93 -6.21 3.08
N THR A 285 20.96 -5.99 3.90
CA THR A 285 22.23 -5.40 3.47
C THR A 285 22.95 -6.31 2.48
N GLU A 286 23.34 -5.75 1.34
CA GLU A 286 24.09 -6.46 0.31
C GLU A 286 25.60 -6.23 0.48
N PRO A 287 26.47 -7.16 0.04
CA PRO A 287 27.92 -7.04 0.27
C PRO A 287 28.54 -5.73 -0.25
N HIS A 288 28.07 -5.25 -1.41
CA HIS A 288 28.58 -4.02 -2.03
C HIS A 288 28.15 -2.73 -1.33
N GLU A 289 27.27 -2.82 -0.33
CA GLU A 289 26.80 -1.67 0.45
C GLU A 289 27.65 -1.42 1.70
N ARG A 290 28.47 -2.41 2.07
CA ARG A 290 29.36 -2.37 3.24
C ARG A 290 30.63 -1.56 2.95
N PRO A 291 31.33 -1.07 4.00
CA PRO A 291 32.67 -0.52 3.84
C PRO A 291 33.60 -1.51 3.15
N ASP A 292 34.39 -1.03 2.20
CA ASP A 292 35.38 -1.79 1.44
C ASP A 292 36.81 -1.65 2.02
N ASP A 293 36.97 -0.84 3.06
CA ASP A 293 38.23 -0.56 3.75
C ASP A 293 38.54 -1.49 4.93
N GLY A 294 37.67 -2.48 5.19
CA GLY A 294 37.79 -3.43 6.29
C GLY A 294 37.23 -2.94 7.63
N THR A 295 36.55 -1.78 7.65
CA THR A 295 35.87 -1.28 8.86
C THR A 295 34.86 -2.31 9.38
N PRO A 296 34.88 -2.66 10.68
CA PRO A 296 33.94 -3.62 11.26
C PRO A 296 32.48 -3.20 11.11
N VAL A 297 31.61 -4.17 10.82
CA VAL A 297 30.15 -3.97 10.70
C VAL A 297 29.44 -4.98 11.59
N VAL A 298 28.50 -4.50 12.41
CA VAL A 298 27.66 -5.34 13.26
C VAL A 298 26.43 -5.79 12.47
N ASP A 299 26.26 -7.09 12.29
CA ASP A 299 25.03 -7.65 11.73
C ASP A 299 23.90 -7.67 12.76
N VAL A 300 22.76 -7.08 12.39
CA VAL A 300 21.64 -6.82 13.30
C VAL A 300 20.31 -7.29 12.71
N ASP A 301 19.32 -7.45 13.58
CA ASP A 301 18.04 -8.05 13.23
C ASP A 301 16.93 -7.05 12.86
N ARG A 302 17.25 -5.75 12.80
CA ARG A 302 16.32 -4.69 12.40
C ARG A 302 15.98 -4.72 10.91
N GLY A 303 14.85 -4.08 10.58
CA GLY A 303 14.54 -3.71 9.20
C GLY A 303 15.54 -2.71 8.62
N GLY A 304 15.51 -2.57 7.29
CA GLY A 304 16.44 -1.74 6.55
C GLY A 304 17.72 -2.47 6.12
N LYS A 305 18.61 -1.72 5.48
CA LYS A 305 19.95 -2.16 5.04
C LYS A 305 21.00 -1.57 6.01
N ILE A 306 22.22 -1.31 5.53
CA ILE A 306 23.29 -0.73 6.34
C ILE A 306 23.03 0.73 6.71
N THR A 307 23.48 1.14 7.90
CA THR A 307 23.54 2.53 8.37
C THR A 307 24.78 2.71 9.26
N TRP A 308 25.06 3.95 9.64
CA TRP A 308 26.10 4.32 10.59
C TRP A 308 25.50 5.09 11.77
N HIS A 309 26.02 4.83 12.95
CA HIS A 309 25.77 5.61 14.17
C HIS A 309 27.10 6.08 14.74
N GLY A 310 27.09 7.24 15.40
CA GLY A 310 28.28 7.77 16.06
C GLY A 310 28.00 9.05 16.84
N PRO A 311 29.06 9.69 17.37
CA PRO A 311 28.94 10.95 18.09
C PRO A 311 28.24 12.03 17.26
N GLY A 312 27.38 12.82 17.90
CA GLY A 312 26.61 13.87 17.26
C GLY A 312 25.36 13.40 16.52
N GLN A 313 25.00 12.12 16.65
CA GLN A 313 23.74 11.55 16.16
C GLN A 313 22.87 11.12 17.34
N LEU A 314 21.69 11.73 17.50
CA LEU A 314 20.75 11.30 18.52
C LEU A 314 20.07 10.01 18.06
N VAL A 315 20.21 8.95 18.85
CA VAL A 315 19.55 7.66 18.64
C VAL A 315 18.45 7.47 19.67
N GLY A 316 17.26 7.08 19.19
CA GLY A 316 16.10 6.81 20.03
C GLY A 316 15.56 5.42 19.82
N TYR A 317 15.35 4.70 20.93
CA TYR A 317 14.75 3.35 20.93
C TYR A 317 13.45 3.34 21.75
N PRO A 318 12.30 3.64 21.14
CA PRO A 318 11.00 3.45 21.79
C PRO A 318 10.68 1.95 21.83
N ILE A 319 10.68 1.39 23.03
CA ILE A 319 10.30 0.02 23.37
C ILE A 319 8.88 0.04 23.92
N VAL A 320 7.90 -0.06 23.02
CA VAL A 320 6.49 0.12 23.34
C VAL A 320 5.64 -1.03 22.80
N LYS A 321 4.60 -1.44 23.55
CA LYS A 321 3.62 -2.42 23.05
C LYS A 321 2.60 -1.73 22.16
N LEU A 322 2.49 -2.15 20.91
CA LEU A 322 1.56 -1.60 19.93
C LEU A 322 0.13 -2.10 20.19
N ALA A 323 -0.86 -1.26 19.90
CA ALA A 323 -2.27 -1.62 20.00
C ALA A 323 -2.67 -2.62 18.89
N ASP A 324 -3.69 -3.44 19.18
CA ASP A 324 -4.25 -4.36 18.19
C ASP A 324 -5.34 -3.69 17.33
N PRO A 325 -5.36 -3.92 16.00
CA PRO A 325 -4.38 -4.69 15.24
C PRO A 325 -3.07 -3.91 15.06
N ILE A 326 -1.94 -4.60 15.19
CA ILE A 326 -0.60 -4.01 15.01
C ILE A 326 -0.46 -3.40 13.60
N ASP A 327 -0.21 -2.09 13.54
CA ASP A 327 0.12 -1.35 12.33
C ASP A 327 1.56 -0.79 12.40
N VAL A 328 2.49 -1.53 11.80
CA VAL A 328 3.91 -1.17 11.78
C VAL A 328 4.16 0.06 10.90
N VAL A 329 3.35 0.26 9.84
CA VAL A 329 3.53 1.38 8.93
C VAL A 329 3.09 2.67 9.60
N ASP A 330 1.94 2.66 10.29
CA ASP A 330 1.47 3.80 11.09
C ASP A 330 2.52 4.20 12.15
N TYR A 331 3.09 3.23 12.87
CA TYR A 331 4.15 3.48 13.83
C TYR A 331 5.37 4.17 13.21
N VAL A 332 5.86 3.70 12.04
CA VAL A 332 6.95 4.35 11.32
C VAL A 332 6.56 5.77 10.89
N ARG A 333 5.34 5.97 10.38
CA ARG A 333 4.85 7.30 9.95
C ARG A 333 4.74 8.29 11.10
N ARG A 334 4.44 7.81 12.31
CA ARG A 334 4.47 8.60 13.56
C ARG A 334 5.88 9.02 13.95
N LEU A 335 6.86 8.11 13.87
CA LEU A 335 8.26 8.46 14.11
C LEU A 335 8.76 9.48 13.09
N GLU A 336 8.45 9.30 11.80
CA GLU A 336 8.76 10.31 10.79
C GLU A 336 8.08 11.66 11.10
N GLN A 337 6.80 11.65 11.52
CA GLN A 337 6.09 12.88 11.86
C GLN A 337 6.74 13.60 13.04
N ALA A 338 7.13 12.86 14.07
CA ALA A 338 7.82 13.42 15.23
C ALA A 338 9.13 14.11 14.81
N LEU A 339 9.94 13.44 13.99
CA LEU A 339 11.21 13.98 13.54
C LEU A 339 11.05 15.13 12.53
N ILE A 340 9.99 15.13 11.71
CA ILE A 340 9.60 16.30 10.90
C ILE A 340 9.26 17.49 11.82
N ALA A 341 8.49 17.27 12.88
CA ALA A 341 8.13 18.34 13.82
C ALA A 341 9.35 18.91 14.57
N VAL A 342 10.32 18.06 14.92
CA VAL A 342 11.62 18.50 15.45
C VAL A 342 12.33 19.42 14.46
N CYS A 343 12.43 19.00 13.19
CA CYS A 343 13.06 19.80 12.14
C CYS A 343 12.31 21.13 11.90
N ASP A 344 10.97 21.11 11.89
CA ASP A 344 10.15 22.31 11.74
C ASP A 344 10.37 23.31 12.89
N THR A 345 10.54 22.81 14.12
CA THR A 345 10.82 23.64 15.31
C THR A 345 12.16 24.36 15.19
N LEU A 346 13.14 23.74 14.53
CA LEU A 346 14.46 24.30 14.25
C LEU A 346 14.51 25.09 12.94
N GLY A 347 13.39 25.22 12.21
CA GLY A 347 13.31 25.95 10.94
C GLY A 347 13.86 25.19 9.73
N VAL A 348 14.03 23.87 9.81
CA VAL A 348 14.52 23.01 8.73
C VAL A 348 13.35 22.32 8.03
N PRO A 349 12.94 22.76 6.83
CA PRO A 349 11.80 22.18 6.14
C PRO A 349 12.12 20.77 5.62
N THR A 350 11.42 19.78 6.13
CA THR A 350 11.63 18.35 5.80
C THR A 350 10.34 17.65 5.41
N GLY A 351 10.44 16.45 4.86
CA GLY A 351 9.28 15.62 4.55
C GLY A 351 9.64 14.16 4.35
N ARG A 352 8.77 13.44 3.65
CA ARG A 352 8.91 12.02 3.32
C ARG A 352 9.17 11.85 1.84
N VAL A 353 9.98 10.84 1.50
CA VAL A 353 10.16 10.39 0.12
C VAL A 353 9.52 9.01 -0.01
N ASP A 354 8.70 8.82 -1.05
CA ASP A 354 8.05 7.52 -1.26
C ASP A 354 9.07 6.39 -1.42
N GLY A 355 8.75 5.24 -0.83
CA GLY A 355 9.62 4.07 -0.82
C GLY A 355 10.88 4.19 0.04
N ARG A 356 11.14 5.35 0.67
CA ARG A 356 12.36 5.64 1.44
C ARG A 356 12.01 6.10 2.86
N SER A 357 11.94 5.15 3.80
CA SER A 357 11.66 5.46 5.21
C SER A 357 12.68 6.44 5.79
N GLY A 358 12.21 7.32 6.67
CA GLY A 358 13.03 8.36 7.30
C GLY A 358 12.56 9.76 6.93
N VAL A 359 13.31 10.76 7.38
CA VAL A 359 13.02 12.18 7.14
C VAL A 359 14.07 12.77 6.22
N TRP A 360 13.59 13.52 5.24
CA TRP A 360 14.37 13.97 4.09
C TRP A 360 14.19 15.47 3.86
N LEU A 361 15.18 16.07 3.23
CA LEU A 361 15.06 17.38 2.59
C LEU A 361 14.98 17.19 1.09
N ALA A 362 14.21 18.05 0.43
CA ALA A 362 14.10 18.06 -1.02
C ALA A 362 15.43 18.46 -1.66
N ALA A 363 15.61 18.07 -2.92
CA ALA A 363 16.71 18.56 -3.73
C ALA A 363 16.63 20.10 -3.84
N ASP A 364 17.78 20.76 -3.67
CA ASP A 364 17.90 22.21 -3.76
C ASP A 364 19.28 22.59 -4.35
N ALA A 365 19.67 23.86 -4.27
CA ALA A 365 20.95 24.32 -4.81
C ALA A 365 22.19 23.67 -4.16
N ARG A 366 22.05 23.03 -3.00
CA ARG A 366 23.13 22.34 -2.28
C ARG A 366 23.31 20.90 -2.75
N GLY A 367 22.34 20.32 -3.47
CA GLY A 367 22.47 18.97 -4.00
C GLY A 367 21.15 18.20 -4.13
N PRO A 368 21.24 16.86 -4.29
CA PRO A 368 20.05 16.02 -4.41
C PRO A 368 19.25 15.98 -3.11
N GLU A 369 18.15 15.23 -3.13
CA GLU A 369 17.43 14.86 -1.91
C GLU A 369 18.42 14.28 -0.90
N ARG A 370 18.27 14.65 0.37
CA ARG A 370 19.22 14.24 1.41
C ARG A 370 18.53 13.87 2.70
N LYS A 371 18.98 12.77 3.30
CA LYS A 371 18.38 12.19 4.50
C LYS A 371 18.94 12.85 5.75
N ILE A 372 18.08 13.33 6.64
CA ILE A 372 18.50 13.90 7.93
C ILE A 372 18.23 12.95 9.10
N ALA A 373 17.23 12.08 8.96
CA ALA A 373 16.90 11.08 9.95
C ALA A 373 16.56 9.74 9.30
N ALA A 374 17.02 8.65 9.92
CA ALA A 374 16.72 7.30 9.49
C ALA A 374 15.90 6.57 10.57
N ILE A 375 15.14 5.59 10.10
CA ILE A 375 14.20 4.82 10.92
C ILE A 375 14.32 3.37 10.50
N GLY A 376 14.71 2.54 11.45
CA GLY A 376 14.88 1.10 11.31
C GLY A 376 14.35 0.42 12.55
N ILE A 377 13.23 -0.29 12.42
CA ILE A 377 12.54 -0.91 13.55
C ILE A 377 12.39 -2.41 13.37
N ARG A 378 12.11 -3.08 14.48
CA ARG A 378 11.61 -4.46 14.54
C ARG A 378 10.42 -4.49 15.50
N VAL A 379 9.44 -5.34 15.21
CA VAL A 379 8.37 -5.66 16.16
C VAL A 379 8.46 -7.14 16.51
N GLN A 380 8.52 -7.44 17.81
CA GLN A 380 8.58 -8.79 18.35
C GLN A 380 7.51 -8.93 19.43
N ARG A 381 6.61 -9.92 19.27
CA ARG A 381 5.49 -10.17 20.22
C ARG A 381 4.63 -8.91 20.47
N GLY A 382 4.50 -8.05 19.46
CA GLY A 382 3.76 -6.79 19.56
C GLY A 382 4.50 -5.64 20.23
N VAL A 383 5.74 -5.85 20.70
CA VAL A 383 6.60 -4.81 21.28
C VAL A 383 7.64 -4.35 20.26
N THR A 384 7.84 -3.03 20.17
CA THR A 384 8.82 -2.41 19.25
C THR A 384 10.23 -2.52 19.80
N MET A 385 11.20 -2.54 18.87
CA MET A 385 12.63 -2.57 19.14
C MET A 385 13.37 -1.80 18.04
N HIS A 386 14.59 -1.36 18.32
CA HIS A 386 15.31 -0.35 17.54
C HIS A 386 14.47 0.94 17.49
N GLY A 387 14.58 1.74 16.44
CA GLY A 387 13.89 3.02 16.44
C GLY A 387 14.37 3.96 15.34
N PHE A 388 14.88 5.10 15.76
CA PHE A 388 15.28 6.18 14.87
C PHE A 388 16.65 6.72 15.22
N GLU A 389 17.26 7.36 14.23
CA GLU A 389 18.42 8.22 14.40
C GLU A 389 18.17 9.58 13.72
N ILE A 390 18.62 10.67 14.31
CA ILE A 390 18.63 12.01 13.70
C ILE A 390 20.03 12.62 13.79
N ASN A 391 20.56 13.04 12.65
CA ASN A 391 21.88 13.64 12.52
C ASN A 391 21.84 15.08 13.06
N CYS A 392 22.49 15.31 14.20
CA CYS A 392 22.53 16.64 14.84
C CYS A 392 23.77 17.38 14.35
N ASN A 393 24.93 17.06 14.92
CA ASN A 393 26.26 17.55 14.53
C ASN A 393 27.21 16.39 14.20
N SER A 394 26.66 15.28 13.71
CA SER A 394 27.42 14.09 13.33
C SER A 394 28.36 14.33 12.15
N ASP A 395 29.50 13.62 12.16
CA ASP A 395 30.42 13.57 11.03
C ASP A 395 29.81 12.79 9.87
N LEU A 396 29.40 13.52 8.83
CA LEU A 396 28.76 12.93 7.65
C LEU A 396 29.74 12.15 6.76
N GLY A 397 31.06 12.32 6.95
CA GLY A 397 32.08 11.62 6.18
C GLY A 397 32.01 10.10 6.31
N GLU A 398 31.53 9.60 7.46
CA GLU A 398 31.33 8.16 7.70
C GLU A 398 30.27 7.54 6.78
N PHE A 399 29.24 8.29 6.38
CA PHE A 399 28.26 7.79 5.41
C PHE A 399 28.87 7.58 4.01
N GLY A 400 29.99 8.25 3.69
CA GLY A 400 30.71 8.10 2.43
C GLY A 400 31.40 6.74 2.26
N LYS A 401 31.55 5.96 3.34
CA LYS A 401 32.16 4.62 3.31
C LYS A 401 31.15 3.51 3.01
N ILE A 402 29.86 3.83 2.89
CA ILE A 402 28.78 2.85 2.69
C ILE A 402 27.84 3.29 1.57
N VAL A 403 26.96 2.38 1.14
CA VAL A 403 25.75 2.75 0.39
C VAL A 403 24.58 2.80 1.37
N PRO A 404 24.33 3.95 2.03
CA PRO A 404 23.42 4.03 3.16
C PRO A 404 22.00 3.66 2.74
N CYS A 405 21.38 2.74 3.49
CA CYS A 405 20.06 2.21 3.16
C CYS A 405 19.92 1.59 1.74
N GLY A 406 21.03 1.31 1.03
CA GLY A 406 21.04 0.87 -0.38
C GLY A 406 20.62 1.96 -1.37
N ILE A 407 20.78 3.23 -1.01
CA ILE A 407 20.40 4.40 -1.81
C ILE A 407 21.68 5.09 -2.28
N SER A 408 21.98 5.03 -3.57
CA SER A 408 23.17 5.64 -4.18
C SER A 408 22.88 6.96 -4.92
N ASP A 409 21.61 7.32 -5.06
CA ASP A 409 21.13 8.49 -5.81
C ASP A 409 20.60 9.62 -4.91
N ALA A 410 21.00 9.64 -3.63
CA ALA A 410 20.63 10.66 -2.65
C ALA A 410 21.75 10.89 -1.63
N GLY A 411 21.74 12.06 -0.99
CA GLY A 411 22.70 12.42 0.05
C GLY A 411 22.24 12.07 1.48
N VAL A 412 23.11 12.37 2.43
CA VAL A 412 22.82 12.42 3.86
C VAL A 412 23.19 13.83 4.35
N THR A 413 22.46 14.36 5.33
CA THR A 413 22.74 15.67 5.94
C THR A 413 22.56 15.61 7.47
N SER A 414 22.87 16.71 8.14
CA SER A 414 22.69 16.92 9.58
C SER A 414 22.02 18.27 9.84
N LEU A 415 21.40 18.44 11.02
CA LEU A 415 20.82 19.71 11.44
C LEU A 415 21.86 20.84 11.40
N SER A 416 23.11 20.53 11.78
CA SER A 416 24.19 21.50 11.78
C SER A 416 24.58 21.94 10.37
N ALA A 417 24.65 21.00 9.42
CA ALA A 417 24.93 21.32 8.02
C ALA A 417 23.79 22.14 7.37
N GLU A 418 22.54 21.89 7.76
CA GLU A 418 21.39 22.61 7.20
C GLU A 418 21.19 24.01 7.77
N LEU A 419 21.60 24.25 9.02
CA LEU A 419 21.44 25.52 9.72
C LEU A 419 22.71 26.38 9.79
N ASP A 420 23.83 25.87 9.29
CA ASP A 420 25.14 26.54 9.31
C ASP A 420 25.56 26.98 10.73
N ARG A 421 25.26 26.13 11.72
CA ARG A 421 25.67 26.29 13.12
C ARG A 421 25.77 24.93 13.79
N ASP A 422 26.48 24.86 14.91
CA ASP A 422 26.49 23.64 15.71
C ASP A 422 25.11 23.43 16.37
N VAL A 423 24.50 22.28 16.07
CA VAL A 423 23.23 21.80 16.64
C VAL A 423 23.50 20.47 17.32
N THR A 424 23.64 20.48 18.63
CA THR A 424 24.10 19.32 19.39
C THR A 424 22.98 18.33 19.69
N VAL A 425 23.35 17.09 20.04
CA VAL A 425 22.38 16.08 20.51
C VAL A 425 21.58 16.58 21.71
N ASP A 426 22.21 17.34 22.62
CA ASP A 426 21.52 17.84 23.82
C ASP A 426 20.50 18.94 23.51
N GLU A 427 20.70 19.74 22.46
CA GLU A 427 19.69 20.67 21.96
C GLU A 427 18.47 19.93 21.39
N VAL A 428 18.70 18.84 20.67
CA VAL A 428 17.67 18.09 19.94
C VAL A 428 16.91 17.10 20.84
N ARG A 429 17.56 16.55 21.86
CA ARG A 429 17.01 15.55 22.79
C ARG A 429 15.65 15.93 23.39
N PRO A 430 15.43 17.13 23.97
CA PRO A 430 14.12 17.49 24.51
C PRO A 430 13.05 17.59 23.42
N LEU A 431 13.38 18.15 22.26
CA LEU A 431 12.45 18.28 21.13
C LEU A 431 12.01 16.90 20.61
N ALA A 432 12.98 16.00 20.42
CA ALA A 432 12.70 14.63 20.00
C ALA A 432 11.90 13.86 21.04
N THR A 433 12.19 14.07 22.33
CA THR A 433 11.43 13.45 23.43
C THR A 433 9.96 13.84 23.35
N GLU A 434 9.67 15.14 23.30
CA GLU A 434 8.30 15.65 23.27
C GLU A 434 7.55 15.18 22.00
N ALA A 435 8.17 15.37 20.84
CA ALA A 435 7.53 15.06 19.56
C ALA A 435 7.24 13.57 19.41
N VAL A 436 8.16 12.69 19.82
CA VAL A 436 7.95 11.23 19.75
C VAL A 436 6.84 10.81 20.70
N LEU A 437 6.84 11.29 21.96
CA LEU A 437 5.78 10.98 22.91
C LEU A 437 4.40 11.44 22.41
N ALA A 438 4.32 12.66 21.85
CA ALA A 438 3.10 13.20 21.27
C ALA A 438 2.62 12.39 20.05
N ALA A 439 3.53 11.96 19.19
CA ALA A 439 3.21 11.11 18.04
C ALA A 439 2.69 9.73 18.46
N LEU A 440 3.31 9.11 19.47
CA LEU A 440 2.86 7.82 20.02
C LEU A 440 1.51 7.92 20.71
N ALA A 441 1.24 9.04 21.39
CA ALA A 441 -0.04 9.33 22.04
C ALA A 441 -1.15 9.76 21.06
N GLY A 442 -0.81 10.08 19.81
CA GLY A 442 -1.78 10.57 18.81
C GLY A 442 -2.20 12.03 19.00
N THR A 443 -1.49 12.79 19.83
CA THR A 443 -1.69 14.23 20.02
C THR A 443 -0.94 15.05 18.98
N LEU A 444 0.13 14.51 18.39
CA LEU A 444 0.76 15.06 17.19
C LEU A 444 0.11 14.42 15.93
N PRO A 445 -0.63 15.19 15.11
CA PRO A 445 -1.30 14.63 13.94
C PRO A 445 -0.28 14.19 12.88
N VAL A 446 -0.44 12.96 12.37
CA VAL A 446 0.33 12.48 11.22
C VAL A 446 -0.20 13.12 9.94
N THR A 447 0.67 13.83 9.23
CA THR A 447 0.36 14.55 7.98
C THR A 447 1.01 13.90 6.78
N GLU A 448 0.40 14.04 5.60
CA GLU A 448 0.93 13.53 4.33
C GLU A 448 1.92 14.53 3.70
N ARG A 449 3.04 14.81 4.37
CA ARG A 449 4.09 15.71 3.86
C ARG A 449 5.08 14.98 2.96
N TRP A 450 4.66 14.74 1.71
CA TRP A 450 5.49 14.17 0.65
C TRP A 450 6.35 15.23 -0.01
N LEU A 451 7.62 14.91 -0.24
CA LEU A 451 8.49 15.72 -1.07
C LEU A 451 8.33 15.30 -2.54
N ASP A 452 8.21 16.30 -3.40
CA ASP A 452 8.21 16.08 -4.84
C ASP A 452 9.63 15.67 -5.27
N ARG A 453 9.76 14.46 -5.81
CA ARG A 453 11.00 14.06 -6.49
C ARG A 453 11.02 14.82 -7.81
N ALA A 454 11.91 15.80 -7.95
CA ALA A 454 12.23 16.34 -9.27
C ALA A 454 12.57 15.16 -10.20
N ASP A 455 12.00 15.14 -11.40
CA ASP A 455 12.19 14.07 -12.38
C ASP A 455 13.69 13.77 -12.50
N GLN A 456 14.14 12.69 -11.87
CA GLN A 456 15.48 12.19 -12.10
C GLN A 456 15.53 11.78 -13.58
N PRO A 457 16.60 12.12 -14.32
CA PRO A 457 16.78 11.57 -15.65
C PRO A 457 16.70 10.05 -15.53
N SER A 458 15.75 9.45 -16.26
CA SER A 458 15.67 8.01 -16.40
C SER A 458 17.07 7.51 -16.73
N ALA A 459 17.60 6.57 -15.93
CA ALA A 459 18.81 5.83 -16.31
C ALA A 459 18.69 5.46 -17.80
N PRO A 460 19.74 5.68 -18.61
CA PRO A 460 19.65 5.52 -20.06
C PRO A 460 19.03 4.15 -20.34
N GLY A 461 17.81 4.19 -20.89
CA GLY A 461 17.05 2.99 -21.20
C GLY A 461 17.93 2.12 -22.08
N VAL A 462 18.10 0.86 -21.67
CA VAL A 462 18.65 -0.17 -22.55
C VAL A 462 17.76 -0.20 -23.78
N THR A 463 18.23 0.45 -24.84
CA THR A 463 17.58 0.48 -26.13
C THR A 463 17.90 -0.85 -26.79
N PHE A 464 16.96 -1.78 -26.75
CA PHE A 464 17.03 -2.96 -27.61
C PHE A 464 16.69 -2.53 -29.04
N THR A 465 17.71 -2.14 -29.81
CA THR A 465 17.62 -2.14 -31.27
C THR A 465 17.73 -3.57 -31.77
N LEU A 466 16.59 -4.15 -32.17
CA LEU A 466 16.57 -5.32 -33.02
C LEU A 466 17.03 -4.90 -34.42
N GLN A 467 18.26 -5.28 -34.80
CA GLN A 467 18.66 -5.27 -36.21
C GLN A 467 17.99 -6.46 -36.89
N THR A 468 17.02 -6.18 -37.75
CA THR A 468 16.55 -7.12 -38.76
C THR A 468 17.60 -7.24 -39.86
N ARG A 469 18.09 -8.45 -40.08
CA ARG A 469 18.62 -8.91 -41.36
C ARG A 469 17.92 -10.21 -41.73
#